data_AF-A0A7J9FI67-F1
#
_entry.id   AF-A0A7J9FI67-F1
#
_cell.length_a   1.000
_cell.length_b   1.000
_cell.length_c   1.000
_cell.angle_alpha   90.00
_cell.angle_beta   90.00
_cell.angle_gamma   90.00
#
_symmetry.space_group_name_H-M   'P 1'
#
loop_
_entity.id
_entity.type
_entity.pdbx_description
1 polymer ?
#
loop_
_entity_poly.entity_id
_entity_poly.type
_entity_poly.pdbx_seq_one_letter_code
_entity_poly.pdbx_strand_id
1 'polypeptide(L)'
;KDLQQWVQQTFDLSVSQSTISNTFKRVVKIYYRRRFYSSILESYEKGEINPEKINILDAIHFINVAWNIDVKPTSIANCFQHCKIRSKKDMPLEQEIDFELSK
;
A
#
# COMPACT_ATOMS: atom_id res chain seq x y z
N LYS A 1 -8.11 3.11 -14.21
CA LYS A 1 -7.68 2.05 -15.16
C LYS A 1 -6.15 2.03 -15.27
N ASP A 2 -5.52 3.21 -15.36
CA ASP A 2 -4.07 3.36 -15.55
C ASP A 2 -3.21 2.72 -14.46
N LEU A 3 -3.58 2.88 -13.18
CA LEU A 3 -2.85 2.28 -12.05
C LEU A 3 -2.80 0.75 -12.07
N GLN A 4 -3.89 0.10 -12.49
CA GLN A 4 -3.92 -1.37 -12.60
C GLN A 4 -3.09 -1.86 -13.78
N GLN A 5 -3.13 -1.12 -14.89
CA GLN A 5 -2.27 -1.40 -16.03
C GLN A 5 -0.80 -1.20 -15.68
N TRP A 6 -0.46 -0.14 -14.95
CA TRP A 6 0.89 0.10 -14.45
C TRP A 6 1.36 -1.03 -13.53
N VAL A 7 0.53 -1.50 -12.59
CA VAL A 7 0.88 -2.63 -11.72
C VAL A 7 1.12 -3.91 -12.53
N GLN A 8 0.26 -4.21 -13.51
CA GLN A 8 0.44 -5.37 -14.39
C GLN A 8 1.74 -5.26 -15.21
N GLN A 9 2.02 -4.11 -15.82
CA GLN A 9 3.20 -3.91 -16.65
C GLN A 9 4.50 -3.91 -15.84
N THR A 10 4.48 -3.33 -14.65
CA THR A 10 5.68 -3.15 -13.82
C THR A 10 6.03 -4.42 -13.03
N PHE A 11 5.02 -5.20 -12.63
CA PHE A 11 5.21 -6.32 -11.71
C PHE A 11 4.68 -7.67 -12.22
N ASP A 12 4.10 -7.73 -13.42
CA ASP A 12 3.42 -8.91 -13.96
C ASP A 12 2.29 -9.45 -13.06
N LEU A 13 1.64 -8.55 -12.31
CA LEU A 13 0.58 -8.89 -11.35
C LEU A 13 -0.79 -8.38 -11.79
N SER A 14 -1.72 -9.32 -11.99
CA SER A 14 -3.13 -9.03 -12.28
C SER A 14 -3.90 -8.88 -10.98
N VAL A 15 -4.16 -7.63 -10.58
CA VAL A 15 -4.86 -7.30 -9.32
C VAL A 15 -6.14 -6.50 -9.56
N SER A 16 -7.11 -6.63 -8.66
CA SER A 16 -8.30 -5.79 -8.66
C SER A 16 -7.98 -4.35 -8.21
N GLN A 17 -8.82 -3.40 -8.59
CA GLN A 17 -8.73 -2.01 -8.10
C GLN A 17 -8.83 -1.92 -6.57
N SER A 18 -9.61 -2.82 -5.92
CA SER A 18 -9.72 -2.86 -4.47
C SER A 18 -8.41 -3.27 -3.80
N THR A 19 -7.70 -4.25 -4.36
CA THR A 19 -6.37 -4.66 -3.88
C THR A 19 -5.36 -3.54 -4.04
N ILE A 20 -5.38 -2.82 -5.16
CA ILE A 20 -4.54 -1.64 -5.38
C ILE A 20 -4.83 -0.60 -4.31
N SER A 21 -6.10 -0.18 -4.15
CA SER A 21 -6.49 0.83 -3.16
C SER A 21 -6.05 0.46 -1.74
N ASN A 22 -6.27 -0.80 -1.34
CA ASN A 22 -5.88 -1.29 -0.02
C ASN A 22 -4.36 -1.28 0.18
N THR A 23 -3.60 -1.64 -0.85
CA THR A 23 -2.13 -1.62 -0.83
C THR A 23 -1.62 -0.19 -0.66
N PHE A 24 -2.14 0.76 -1.44
CA PHE A 24 -1.77 2.17 -1.30
C PHE A 24 -2.10 2.73 0.09
N LYS A 25 -3.31 2.47 0.61
CA LYS A 25 -3.70 2.85 1.97
C LYS A 25 -2.73 2.28 3.01
N ARG A 26 -2.33 1.02 2.86
CA ARG A 26 -1.42 0.35 3.78
C ARG A 26 -0.02 0.98 3.77
N VAL A 27 0.53 1.20 2.58
CA VAL A 27 1.84 1.83 2.40
C VAL A 27 1.85 3.22 3.04
N VAL A 28 0.89 4.08 2.70
CA VAL A 28 0.78 5.44 3.27
C VAL A 28 0.64 5.42 4.79
N LYS A 29 -0.21 4.53 5.32
CA LYS A 29 -0.43 4.41 6.77
C LYS A 29 0.83 4.03 7.54
N ILE A 30 1.70 3.20 6.97
CA ILE A 30 2.98 2.83 7.60
C ILE A 30 3.88 4.06 7.76
N TYR A 31 4.07 4.83 6.69
CA TYR A 31 4.93 6.01 6.71
C TYR A 31 4.35 7.15 7.54
N TYR A 32 3.04 7.37 7.47
CA TYR A 32 2.33 8.30 8.36
C TYR A 32 2.58 7.95 9.83
N ARG A 33 2.38 6.68 10.21
CA ARG A 33 2.62 6.22 11.58
C ARG A 33 4.07 6.43 12.01
N ARG A 34 5.04 6.16 11.13
CA ARG A 34 6.45 6.40 11.42
C ARG A 34 6.70 7.87 11.79
N ARG A 35 6.17 8.81 10.99
CA ARG A 35 6.28 10.25 11.25
C ARG A 35 5.60 10.65 12.56
N PHE A 36 4.36 10.20 12.76
CA PHE A 36 3.59 10.42 13.97
C PHE A 36 4.35 9.99 15.23
N TYR A 37 4.85 8.75 15.27
CA TYR A 37 5.57 8.25 16.44
C TYR A 37 6.92 8.94 16.64
N SER A 38 7.62 9.29 15.55
CA SER A 38 8.89 10.04 15.67
C SER A 38 8.64 11.42 16.29
N SER A 39 7.60 12.13 15.85
CA SER A 39 7.22 13.42 16.43
C SER A 39 6.87 13.31 17.91
N ILE A 40 6.11 12.29 18.31
CA ILE A 40 5.76 12.08 19.72
C ILE A 40 7.01 11.81 20.56
N LEU A 41 7.95 10.99 20.07
CA LEU A 41 9.19 10.71 20.78
C LEU A 41 10.04 11.98 20.98
N GLU A 42 10.20 12.78 19.93
CA GLU A 42 10.91 14.07 20.02
C GLU A 42 10.26 15.04 21.01
N SER A 43 8.92 15.07 21.06
CA SER A 43 8.19 15.90 22.03
C SER A 43 8.39 15.41 23.47
N TYR A 44 8.45 14.09 23.71
CA TYR A 44 8.81 13.54 25.01
C TYR A 44 10.23 13.94 25.43
N GLU A 45 11.20 13.88 24.52
CA GLU A 45 12.59 14.27 24.78
C GLU A 45 12.72 15.76 25.14
N LYS A 46 11.85 16.60 24.61
CA LYS A 46 11.77 18.05 24.91
C LYS A 46 11.00 18.38 26.19
N GLY A 47 10.35 17.40 26.82
CA GLY A 47 9.53 17.61 28.01
C GLY A 47 8.19 18.31 27.75
N GLU A 48 7.62 18.15 26.55
CA GLU A 48 6.32 18.73 26.22
C GLU A 48 5.17 18.10 27.04
N ILE A 49 4.18 18.92 27.40
CA ILE A 49 3.04 18.49 28.20
C ILE A 49 1.93 18.03 27.24
N ASN A 50 1.71 16.70 27.13
CA ASN A 50 0.79 16.00 26.22
C ASN A 50 1.29 15.84 24.76
N PRO A 51 2.44 15.18 24.52
CA PRO A 51 3.00 14.98 23.17
C PRO A 51 2.07 14.20 22.23
N GLU A 52 1.13 13.41 22.75
CA GLU A 52 0.13 12.68 21.97
C GLU A 52 -0.97 13.57 21.35
N LYS A 53 -1.12 14.82 21.81
CA LYS A 53 -2.11 15.75 21.26
C LYS A 53 -1.57 16.43 20.00
N ILE A 54 -1.78 15.77 18.87
CA ILE A 54 -1.39 16.28 17.57
C ILE A 54 -2.50 17.14 16.97
N ASN A 55 -2.14 18.31 16.45
CA ASN A 55 -3.10 19.19 15.78
C ASN A 55 -3.37 18.75 14.32
N ILE A 56 -4.45 19.24 13.73
CA ILE A 56 -4.86 18.86 12.36
C ILE A 56 -3.82 19.28 11.32
N LEU A 57 -3.14 20.41 11.52
CA LEU A 57 -2.12 20.90 10.60
C LEU A 57 -0.91 19.96 10.56
N ASP A 58 -0.46 19.47 11.71
CA ASP A 58 0.63 18.49 11.82
C ASP A 58 0.23 17.16 11.19
N ALA A 59 -1.00 16.69 11.42
CA ALA A 59 -1.51 15.50 10.75
C ALA A 59 -1.51 15.64 9.22
N ILE A 60 -1.92 16.82 8.70
CA ILE A 60 -1.85 17.13 7.27
C ILE A 60 -0.39 17.17 6.78
N HIS A 61 0.51 17.74 7.57
CA HIS A 61 1.92 17.77 7.24
C HIS A 61 2.52 16.36 7.18
N PHE A 62 2.20 15.50 8.14
CA PHE A 62 2.68 14.12 8.18
C PHE A 62 2.20 13.31 6.99
N ILE A 63 0.93 13.44 6.58
CA ILE A 63 0.43 12.71 5.41
C ILE A 63 1.09 13.22 4.12
N ASN A 64 1.30 14.52 4.00
CA ASN A 64 1.96 15.14 2.85
C ASN A 64 3.42 14.66 2.72
N VAL A 65 4.18 14.72 3.82
CA VAL A 65 5.57 14.25 3.86
C VAL A 65 5.66 12.74 3.65
N ALA A 66 4.78 11.96 4.28
CA ALA A 66 4.74 10.51 4.10
C ALA A 66 4.53 10.15 2.62
N TRP A 67 3.57 10.80 1.95
CA TRP A 67 3.27 10.52 0.55
C TRP A 67 4.36 11.00 -0.41
N ASN A 68 4.76 12.26 -0.30
CA ASN A 68 5.61 12.89 -1.32
C ASN A 68 7.11 12.65 -1.12
N ILE A 69 7.54 12.27 0.09
CA ILE A 69 8.97 12.09 0.42
C ILE A 69 9.28 10.63 0.76
N ASP A 70 8.48 10.00 1.63
CA ASP A 70 8.82 8.68 2.16
C ASP A 70 8.34 7.52 1.27
N VAL A 71 7.14 7.63 0.68
CA VAL A 71 6.59 6.61 -0.21
C VAL A 71 7.32 6.66 -1.55
N LYS A 72 8.12 5.62 -1.79
CA LYS A 72 8.83 5.42 -3.07
C LYS A 72 8.12 4.38 -3.92
N PRO A 73 8.32 4.38 -5.26
CA PRO A 73 7.86 3.29 -6.11
C PRO A 73 8.32 1.91 -5.62
N THR A 74 9.53 1.82 -5.06
CA THR A 74 10.05 0.59 -4.44
C THR A 74 9.27 0.17 -3.19
N SER A 75 8.79 1.11 -2.38
CA SER A 75 7.94 0.82 -1.22
C SER A 75 6.61 0.20 -1.64
N ILE A 76 6.04 0.68 -2.75
CA ILE A 76 4.82 0.13 -3.35
C ILE A 76 5.10 -1.25 -3.94
N ALA A 77 6.20 -1.40 -4.69
CA ALA A 77 6.65 -2.66 -5.27
C ALA A 77 6.82 -3.75 -4.21
N ASN A 78 7.57 -3.46 -3.14
CA ASN A 78 7.80 -4.37 -2.02
C ASN A 78 6.46 -4.77 -1.39
N CYS A 79 5.52 -3.84 -1.25
CA CYS A 79 4.20 -4.17 -0.71
C CYS A 79 3.43 -5.15 -1.60
N PHE A 80 3.47 -4.98 -2.93
CA PHE A 80 2.85 -5.93 -3.86
C PHE A 80 3.53 -7.31 -3.86
N GLN A 81 4.85 -7.35 -3.74
CA GLN A 81 5.63 -8.61 -3.66
C GLN A 81 5.39 -9.38 -2.35
N HIS A 82 5.25 -8.67 -1.22
CA HIS A 82 5.06 -9.29 0.09
C HIS A 82 3.59 -9.57 0.44
N CYS A 83 2.65 -8.83 -0.15
CA CYS A 83 1.28 -9.31 -0.22
C CYS A 83 1.35 -10.59 -1.06
N LYS A 84 0.97 -11.75 -0.50
CA LYS A 84 0.95 -13.07 -1.18
C LYS A 84 -0.08 -13.13 -2.32
N ILE A 85 -0.07 -12.13 -3.20
CA ILE A 85 -0.92 -11.98 -4.36
C ILE A 85 -0.34 -12.97 -5.36
N ARG A 86 -1.02 -14.11 -5.50
CA ARG A 86 -0.62 -15.16 -6.43
C ARG A 86 -0.53 -14.54 -7.83
N SER A 87 0.62 -14.72 -8.49
CA SER A 87 0.73 -14.36 -9.89
C SER A 87 -0.20 -15.28 -10.69
N LYS A 88 -0.71 -14.83 -11.84
CA LYS A 88 -1.55 -15.68 -12.71
C LYS A 88 -0.81 -16.96 -13.14
N LYS A 89 0.52 -16.93 -13.15
CA LYS A 89 1.41 -18.06 -13.46
C LYS A 89 1.35 -19.17 -12.41
N ASP A 90 0.93 -18.84 -11.18
CA ASP A 90 0.77 -19.78 -10.06
C ASP A 90 -0.68 -20.29 -9.93
N MET A 91 -1.60 -19.91 -10.82
CA MET A 91 -2.88 -20.59 -10.92
C MET A 91 -2.67 -21.86 -11.74
N PRO A 92 -2.95 -23.06 -11.18
CA PRO A 92 -3.13 -24.24 -12.01
C PRO A 92 -4.14 -23.87 -13.09
N LEU A 93 -3.84 -24.23 -14.34
CA LEU A 93 -4.84 -24.19 -15.41
C LEU A 93 -5.95 -25.15 -14.97
N GLU A 94 -6.99 -24.63 -14.31
CA GLU A 94 -8.25 -25.35 -14.20
C GLU A 94 -8.69 -25.55 -15.64
N GLN A 95 -8.58 -26.80 -16.09
CA GLN A 95 -9.02 -27.22 -17.41
C GLN A 95 -10.47 -26.79 -17.55
N GLU A 96 -10.74 -25.90 -18.49
CA GLU A 96 -12.09 -25.67 -18.99
C GLU A 96 -12.60 -27.05 -19.43
N ILE A 97 -13.48 -27.64 -18.61
CA ILE A 97 -14.29 -28.76 -19.07
C ILE A 97 -15.27 -28.15 -20.04
N ASP A 98 -14.88 -28.20 -21.30
CA ASP A 98 -15.73 -27.93 -22.45
C ASP A 98 -16.87 -28.95 -22.39
N PHE A 99 -18.02 -28.53 -21.85
CA PHE A 99 -19.27 -29.26 -22.01
C PHE A 99 -19.74 -28.99 -23.45
N GLU A 100 -19.07 -29.64 -24.40
CA GLU A 100 -19.61 -29.81 -25.74
C GLU A 100 -20.97 -30.51 -25.61
N LEU A 101 -22.00 -29.78 -26.05
CA LEU A 101 -23.30 -30.31 -26.38
C LEU A 101 -23.18 -31.60 -27.19
N SER A 102 -23.56 -32.73 -26.61
CA SER A 102 -23.84 -33.95 -27.35
C SER A 102 -25.29 -34.40 -27.12
N LYS A 103 -26.11 -34.03 -28.13
CA LYS A 103 -27.34 -34.67 -28.62
C LYS A 103 -28.62 -34.55 -27.82
#